data_AF-A0A3D2WMC4-F1
#
_entry.id   AF-A0A3D2WMC4-F1
#
_cell.length_a   1.000
_cell.length_b   1.000
_cell.length_c   1.000
_cell.angle_alpha   90.00
_cell.angle_beta   90.00
_cell.angle_gamma   90.00
#
_symmetry.space_group_name_H-M   'P 1'
#
loop_
_entity.id
_entity.type
_entity.pdbx_description
1 polymer ?
#
loop_
_entity_poly.entity_id
_entity_poly.type
_entity_poly.pdbx_seq_one_letter_code
_entity_poly.pdbx_strand_id
1 'polypeptide(L)' 'MSEEHDDHFERTGDDDFYSQFDDAVTRTVAAKATQRHQLEDDIQAFLARGGKVSEVESNVTADPPKKPVSNYGSRPI' A
#
# COMPACT_ATOMS: atom_id res chain seq x y z
N MET A 1 11.17 10.64 47.99
CA MET A 1 10.19 9.93 47.14
C MET A 1 10.36 10.50 45.76
N SER A 2 10.61 9.62 44.81
CA SER A 2 11.29 9.85 43.53
C SER A 2 10.62 10.89 42.64
N GLU A 3 11.43 11.80 42.08
CA GLU A 3 11.12 12.55 40.86
C GLU A 3 10.82 11.53 39.74
N GLU A 4 9.57 11.43 39.32
CA GLU A 4 9.21 10.70 38.10
C GLU A 4 9.64 11.56 36.90
N HIS A 5 10.63 11.06 36.17
CA HIS A 5 11.07 11.56 34.88
C HIS A 5 9.92 11.35 33.88
N ASP A 6 9.20 12.43 33.56
CA ASP A 6 8.26 12.45 32.45
C ASP A 6 9.08 12.49 31.15
N ASP A 7 9.45 11.32 30.65
CA ASP A 7 10.10 11.14 29.35
C ASP A 7 9.09 11.46 28.24
N HIS A 8 8.84 12.75 28.01
CA HIS A 8 8.28 13.25 26.76
C HIS A 8 9.31 13.01 25.65
N PHE A 9 9.31 11.79 25.10
CA PHE A 9 10.02 11.45 23.87
C PHE A 9 9.42 12.31 22.75
N GLU A 10 10.04 13.47 22.48
CA GLU A 10 9.67 14.28 21.33
C GLU A 10 9.92 13.43 20.07
N ARG A 11 8.82 12.90 19.53
CA ARG A 11 8.74 12.20 18.24
C ARG A 11 9.09 13.20 17.14
N THR A 12 10.37 13.49 17.04
CA THR A 12 10.97 14.31 16.01
C THR A 12 11.28 13.39 14.84
N GLY A 13 10.39 13.39 13.84
CA GLY A 13 10.67 12.73 12.57
C GLY A 13 9.42 12.21 11.90
N ASP A 14 8.99 12.93 10.87
CA ASP A 14 8.48 12.41 9.59
C ASP A 14 7.13 11.64 9.56
N ASP A 15 6.63 11.13 10.68
CA ASP A 15 5.41 10.33 10.74
C ASP A 15 4.11 11.17 10.67
N ASP A 16 4.16 12.43 11.12
CA ASP A 16 2.99 13.30 11.17
C ASP A 16 2.65 13.95 9.82
N PHE A 17 3.60 13.97 8.87
CA PHE A 17 3.36 14.53 7.54
C PHE A 17 2.37 13.68 6.71
N TYR A 18 2.41 12.36 6.89
CA TYR A 18 1.51 11.44 6.18
C TYR A 18 0.19 11.19 6.92
N SER A 19 0.13 11.45 8.22
CA SER A 19 -1.10 11.30 9.02
C SER A 19 -2.07 12.48 8.84
N GLN A 20 -1.55 13.70 8.63
CA GLN A 20 -2.37 14.91 8.48
C GLN A 20 -3.26 14.89 7.22
N PHE A 21 -2.87 14.17 6.16
CA PHE A 21 -3.70 14.01 4.97
C PHE A 21 -4.67 12.83 5.07
N ASP A 22 -4.49 11.95 6.06
CA ASP A 22 -5.27 10.75 6.30
C ASP A 22 -6.20 10.94 7.52
N ASP A 23 -6.90 12.08 7.53
CA ASP A 23 -7.90 12.43 8.52
C ASP A 23 -9.04 11.40 8.55
N ALA A 24 -9.64 11.19 9.73
CA ALA A 24 -10.77 10.27 9.90
C ALA A 24 -11.93 10.49 8.91
N VAL A 25 -12.07 11.72 8.38
CA VAL A 25 -13.05 12.09 7.37
C VAL A 25 -12.78 11.44 6.02
N THR A 26 -11.51 11.36 5.57
CA THR A 26 -11.14 10.76 4.26
C THR A 26 -11.28 9.24 4.25
N ARG A 27 -11.28 8.61 5.43
CA ARG A 27 -11.53 7.17 5.63
C ARG A 27 -13.01 6.80 5.69
N THR A 28 -13.91 7.79 5.67
CA THR A 28 -15.35 7.50 5.68
C THR A 28 -15.81 6.95 4.32
N VAL A 29 -16.87 6.13 4.38
CA VAL A 29 -17.54 5.63 3.18
C VAL A 29 -18.05 6.76 2.29
N ALA A 30 -18.51 7.86 2.89
CA ALA A 30 -19.02 9.03 2.17
C ALA A 30 -17.91 9.77 1.41
N ALA A 31 -16.73 9.94 2.00
CA ALA A 31 -15.59 10.59 1.32
C ALA A 31 -15.13 9.82 0.07
N LYS A 32 -15.29 8.49 0.06
CA LYS A 32 -14.94 7.62 -1.07
C LYS A 32 -16.11 7.33 -2.01
N ALA A 33 -17.28 7.94 -1.82
CA ALA A 33 -18.47 7.67 -2.63
C ALA A 33 -18.24 8.00 -4.12
N THR A 34 -17.64 9.15 -4.41
CA THR A 34 -17.32 9.54 -5.80
C THR A 34 -16.37 8.55 -6.48
N GLN A 35 -15.33 8.12 -5.76
CA GLN A 35 -14.36 7.14 -6.28
C GLN A 35 -15.03 5.78 -6.50
N ARG A 36 -15.96 5.39 -5.62
CA ARG A 36 -16.74 4.16 -5.78
C ARG A 36 -17.62 4.21 -7.02
N HIS A 37 -18.34 5.30 -7.25
CA HIS A 37 -19.17 5.44 -8.44
C HIS A 37 -18.35 5.39 -9.74
N GLN A 38 -17.21 6.08 -9.77
CA GLN A 38 -16.29 6.00 -10.92
C GLN A 38 -15.81 4.56 -11.16
N LEU A 39 -15.41 3.86 -10.10
CA LEU A 39 -15.00 2.45 -10.20
C LEU A 39 -16.14 1.55 -10.67
N GLU A 40 -17.37 1.77 -10.19
CA GLU A 40 -18.56 1.03 -10.63
C GLU A 40 -18.79 1.21 -12.14
N ASP A 41 -18.74 2.46 -12.63
CA ASP A 41 -18.89 2.77 -14.06
C ASP A 41 -17.80 2.11 -14.91
N ASP A 42 -16.54 2.17 -14.45
CA ASP A 42 -15.41 1.55 -15.13
C ASP A 42 -15.53 0.02 -15.20
N ILE A 43 -15.99 -0.60 -14.11
CA ILE A 43 -16.26 -2.05 -14.06
C ILE A 43 -17.37 -2.40 -15.06
N GLN A 44 -18.48 -1.66 -15.09
CA GLN A 44 -19.55 -1.91 -16.05
C GLN A 44 -19.07 -1.76 -17.49
N ALA A 45 -18.29 -0.72 -17.79
CA ALA A 45 -17.71 -0.52 -19.12
C ALA A 45 -16.75 -1.66 -19.51
N PHE A 46 -15.93 -2.13 -18.57
CA PHE A 46 -15.01 -3.26 -18.79
C PHE A 46 -15.77 -4.55 -19.12
N LEU A 47 -16.82 -4.87 -18.35
CA LEU A 47 -17.66 -6.04 -18.59
C LEU A 47 -18.45 -5.93 -19.90
N ALA A 48 -19.01 -4.76 -20.21
CA ALA A 48 -19.76 -4.52 -21.45
C ALA A 48 -18.88 -4.67 -22.70
N ARG A 49 -17.59 -4.33 -22.61
CA ARG A 49 -16.60 -4.55 -23.68
C ARG A 49 -16.18 -6.01 -23.83
N GLY A 50 -16.69 -6.91 -22.98
CA GLY A 50 -16.35 -8.34 -22.99
C GLY A 50 -15.16 -8.71 -22.11
N GLY A 51 -14.71 -7.81 -21.23
CA GLY A 51 -13.71 -8.10 -20.21
C GLY A 51 -14.21 -9.14 -19.20
N LYS A 52 -13.29 -9.90 -18.61
CA LYS A 52 -13.61 -10.95 -17.62
C LYS A 52 -12.79 -10.73 -16.36
N VAL A 53 -13.41 -10.92 -15.20
CA VAL A 53 -12.72 -10.92 -13.91
C VAL A 53 -12.24 -12.34 -13.63
N SER A 54 -10.96 -12.48 -13.28
CA SER A 54 -10.38 -13.74 -12.84
C SER A 54 -10.10 -13.67 -11.35
N GLU A 55 -10.48 -14.71 -10.63
CA GLU A 55 -10.02 -14.94 -9.27
C GLU A 55 -8.57 -15.43 -9.30
N VAL A 56 -7.74 -14.92 -8.39
CA VAL A 56 -6.33 -15.30 -8.28
C VAL A 56 -6.10 -15.83 -6.87
N GLU A 57 -5.65 -17.08 -6.77
CA GLU A 57 -5.34 -17.70 -5.50
C GLU A 57 -4.16 -17.01 -4.80
N SER A 58 -4.23 -16.95 -3.48
CA SER A 58 -3.24 -16.26 -2.63
C SER A 58 -1.78 -16.72 -2.83
N ASN A 59 -1.57 -17.95 -3.30
CA ASN A 59 -0.26 -18.56 -3.54
C ASN A 59 0.23 -18.46 -4.99
N VAL A 60 -0.42 -17.66 -5.84
CA VAL A 60 0.00 -17.44 -7.23
C VAL A 60 0.89 -16.21 -7.30
N THR A 61 2.19 -16.43 -7.50
CA THR A 61 3.14 -15.36 -7.85
C THR A 61 3.36 -15.37 -9.36
N ALA A 62 3.24 -14.20 -10.00
CA ALA A 62 3.35 -14.07 -11.45
C ALA A 62 4.78 -14.25 -12.00
N ASP A 63 5.80 -14.01 -11.17
CA ASP A 63 7.20 -14.33 -11.46
C ASP A 63 7.70 -15.33 -10.42
N PRO A 64 8.06 -16.58 -10.81
CA PRO A 64 8.69 -17.49 -9.89
C PRO A 64 10.05 -16.91 -9.44
N PRO A 65 10.44 -17.10 -8.17
CA PRO A 65 11.72 -16.60 -7.68
C PRO A 65 12.87 -17.14 -8.52
N LYS A 66 13.57 -16.24 -9.22
CA LYS A 66 14.70 -16.60 -10.08
C LYS A 66 15.91 -16.96 -9.23
N LYS A 67 16.64 -18.00 -9.64
CA LYS A 67 17.90 -18.37 -8.99
C LYS A 67 18.85 -17.16 -9.03
N PRO A 68 19.47 -16.76 -7.91
CA PRO A 68 20.46 -15.70 -7.91
C PRO A 68 21.63 -16.13 -8.81
N VAL A 69 22.04 -15.24 -9.72
CA VAL A 69 23.27 -15.43 -10.48
C VAL A 69 24.46 -15.07 -9.58
N SER A 70 25.36 -16.02 -9.36
CA SER A 70 26.61 -15.73 -8.64
C SER A 70 27.53 -14.96 -9.59
N ASN A 71 27.59 -13.64 -9.43
CA ASN A 71 28.57 -12.78 -10.10
C ASN A 71 29.73 -12.38 -9.16
N TYR A 72 29.93 -13.15 -8.09
CA TYR A 72 31.03 -12.93 -7.16
C TYR A 72 32.34 -13.43 -7.78
N GLY A 73 33.37 -12.58 -7.81
CA GLY A 73 34.69 -12.93 -8.36
C GLY A 73 34.91 -12.65 -9.85
N SER A 74 33.97 -12.00 -10.55
CA SER A 74 34.15 -11.57 -11.95
C SER A 74 34.94 -10.26 -12.11
N ARG A 75 35.23 -9.58 -11.01
CA ARG A 75 36.12 -8.41 -10.96
C ARG A 75 37.47 -8.86 -10.38
N PRO A 76 38.60 -8.60 -11.07
CA PRO A 76 39.92 -8.83 -10.51
C PRO A 76 40.07 -8.03 -9.21
N ILE A 77 40.69 -8.65 -8.21
CA ILE A 77 41.14 -7.99 -6.96
C ILE A 77 42.49 -7.31 -7.16
#